data_AF-A0A7V1MXP2-F1
#
_entry.id   AF-A0A7V1MXP2-F1
#
_cell.length_a   1.000
_cell.length_b   1.000
_cell.length_c   1.000
_cell.angle_alpha   90.00
_cell.angle_beta   90.00
_cell.angle_gamma   90.00
#
_symmetry.space_group_name_H-M   'P 1'
#
loop_
_entity.id
_entity.type
_entity.pdbx_description
1 polymer ?
#
loop_
_entity_poly.entity_id
_entity_poly.type
_entity_poly.pdbx_seq_one_letter_code
_entity_poly.pdbx_strand_id
1 'polypeptide(L)'
;MDNPRIAATLNAVLAISKSGTAKDVNRHISKSFRLLFQYEGFISLSRRDLPPGCYKITRCILNEEDELQAESADPWRDWHDLPTYCGGFLGE
;
A
#
# COMPACT_ATOMS: atom_id res chain seq x y z
N MET A 1 -25.63 -15.55 10.98
CA MET A 1 -24.34 -15.44 10.25
C MET A 1 -24.03 -13.97 10.07
N ASP A 2 -23.53 -13.29 11.09
CA ASP A 2 -23.03 -11.91 10.96
C ASP A 2 -21.53 -11.94 11.25
N ASN A 3 -20.74 -12.27 10.22
CA ASN A 3 -19.29 -12.15 10.32
C ASN A 3 -18.89 -10.82 9.67
N PRO A 4 -18.48 -9.80 10.46
CA PRO A 4 -18.16 -8.47 9.94
C PRO A 4 -17.00 -8.50 8.92
N ARG A 5 -16.12 -9.51 8.98
CA ARG A 5 -15.03 -9.68 8.01
C ARG A 5 -15.56 -10.11 6.65
N ILE A 6 -16.57 -10.99 6.61
CA ILE A 6 -17.20 -11.42 5.36
C ILE A 6 -17.90 -10.23 4.69
N ALA A 7 -18.64 -9.43 5.47
CA ALA A 7 -19.30 -8.23 4.98
C ALA A 7 -18.29 -7.19 4.44
N ALA A 8 -17.21 -6.93 5.18
CA ALA A 8 -16.16 -6.01 4.75
C ALA A 8 -15.46 -6.48 3.46
N THR A 9 -15.16 -7.78 3.33
CA THR A 9 -14.58 -8.36 2.11
C THR A 9 -15.54 -8.25 0.92
N LEU A 10 -16.82 -8.57 1.09
CA LEU A 10 -17.82 -8.43 0.03
C LEU A 10 -17.96 -6.99 -0.45
N ASN A 11 -18.02 -6.04 0.50
CA ASN A 11 -18.06 -4.61 0.18
C ASN A 11 -16.81 -4.14 -0.58
N ALA A 12 -15.62 -4.66 -0.21
CA ALA A 12 -14.37 -4.37 -0.91
C ALA A 12 -14.42 -4.87 -2.36
N VAL A 13 -14.84 -6.11 -2.58
CA VAL A 13 -14.95 -6.72 -3.91
C VAL A 13 -15.93 -5.94 -4.78
N LEU A 14 -17.09 -5.54 -4.23
CA LEU A 14 -18.07 -4.73 -4.96
C LEU A 14 -17.57 -3.32 -5.32
N ALA A 15 -16.77 -2.70 -4.45
CA ALA A 15 -16.17 -1.39 -4.73
C ALA A 15 -15.10 -1.50 -5.83
N ILE A 16 -14.25 -2.52 -5.77
CA ILE A 16 -13.23 -2.81 -6.78
C ILE A 16 -13.87 -3.11 -8.13
N SER A 17 -14.93 -3.91 -8.18
CA SER A 17 -15.61 -4.28 -9.43
C SER A 17 -16.24 -3.08 -10.15
N LYS A 18 -16.52 -2.00 -9.43
CA LYS A 18 -17.09 -0.75 -9.99
C LYS A 18 -16.01 0.29 -10.35
N SER A 19 -14.74 0.00 -10.08
CA SER A 19 -13.64 0.93 -10.30
C SER A 19 -13.26 0.99 -11.78
N GLY A 20 -13.16 2.20 -12.33
CA GLY A 20 -12.78 2.42 -13.73
C GLY A 20 -11.27 2.57 -13.96
N THR A 21 -10.48 2.74 -12.89
CA THR A 21 -9.04 2.99 -12.98
C THR A 21 -8.26 2.15 -11.96
N ALA A 22 -6.99 1.87 -12.28
CA ALA A 22 -6.08 1.18 -11.35
C ALA A 22 -5.88 1.95 -10.03
N LYS A 23 -5.95 3.29 -10.08
CA LYS A 23 -5.85 4.15 -8.90
C LYS A 23 -7.04 3.93 -7.96
N ASP A 24 -8.26 3.87 -8.51
CA ASP A 24 -9.47 3.64 -7.72
C ASP A 24 -9.48 2.24 -7.09
N VAL A 25 -9.03 1.22 -7.83
CA VAL A 25 -8.86 -0.14 -7.31
C VAL A 25 -7.93 -0.16 -6.10
N ASN A 26 -6.74 0.45 -6.23
CA ASN A 26 -5.75 0.49 -5.15
C ASN A 26 -6.27 1.23 -3.92
N ARG A 27 -7.02 2.33 -4.10
CA ARG A 27 -7.67 3.06 -3.01
C ARG A 27 -8.66 2.16 -2.27
N HIS A 28 -9.56 1.48 -2.98
CA HIS A 28 -10.57 0.61 -2.37
C HIS A 28 -9.96 -0.58 -1.64
N ILE A 29 -8.90 -1.19 -2.19
CA ILE A 29 -8.15 -2.26 -1.53
C ILE A 29 -7.52 -1.74 -0.23
N SER A 30 -6.80 -0.62 -0.29
CA SER A 30 -6.07 -0.05 0.86
C SER A 30 -7.02 0.23 2.03
N LYS A 31 -8.15 0.89 1.75
CA LYS A 31 -9.18 1.20 2.76
C LYS A 31 -9.79 -0.06 3.37
N SER A 32 -10.07 -1.07 2.54
CA SER A 32 -10.69 -2.32 3.01
C SER A 32 -9.74 -3.17 3.83
N PHE A 33 -8.46 -3.20 3.47
CA PHE A 33 -7.42 -3.89 4.23
C PHE A 33 -7.32 -3.32 5.65
N ARG A 34 -7.36 -1.99 5.81
CA ARG A 34 -7.31 -1.36 7.14
C ARG A 34 -8.47 -1.79 8.04
N LEU A 35 -9.69 -1.85 7.49
CA LEU A 35 -10.88 -2.31 8.21
C LEU A 35 -10.79 -3.79 8.61
N LEU A 36 -10.16 -4.63 7.77
CA LEU A 36 -10.09 -6.08 7.99
C LEU A 36 -8.97 -6.52 8.94
N PHE A 37 -7.89 -5.75 9.01
CA PHE A 37 -6.64 -6.15 9.66
C PHE A 37 -6.18 -5.21 10.77
N GLN A 38 -6.80 -4.03 10.96
CA GLN A 38 -6.48 -3.08 12.04
C GLN A 38 -4.97 -2.85 12.26
N TYR A 39 -4.19 -2.76 11.18
CA TYR A 39 -2.77 -2.47 11.31
C TYR A 39 -2.55 -1.00 11.68
N GLU A 40 -1.67 -0.75 12.64
CA GLU A 40 -1.26 0.59 13.08
C GLU A 40 -0.38 1.30 12.04
N GLY A 41 0.16 0.56 11.07
CA GLY A 41 0.94 1.10 9.96
C GLY A 41 1.17 0.11 8.84
N PHE A 42 1.46 0.62 7.64
CA PHE A 42 1.74 -0.14 6.43
C PHE A 42 2.94 0.45 5.71
N ILE A 43 3.95 -0.38 5.44
CA ILE A 43 5.11 -0.01 4.64
C ILE A 43 5.21 -1.00 3.48
N SER A 44 5.33 -0.47 2.26
CA SER A 44 5.64 -1.25 1.07
C SER A 44 7.03 -0.88 0.58
N LEU A 45 7.80 -1.89 0.20
CA LEU A 45 9.16 -1.74 -0.28
C LEU A 45 9.37 -2.51 -1.59
N SER A 46 10.33 -2.05 -2.39
CA SER A 46 10.71 -2.68 -3.65
C SER A 46 12.22 -2.86 -3.70
N ARG A 47 12.66 -4.04 -4.16
CA ARG A 47 14.06 -4.38 -4.41
C ARG A 47 14.38 -4.43 -5.92
N ARG A 48 13.44 -3.98 -6.77
CA ARG A 48 13.56 -4.05 -8.23
C ARG A 48 14.81 -3.31 -8.70
N ASP A 49 15.66 -3.96 -9.47
CA ASP A 49 16.89 -3.39 -10.05
C ASP A 49 17.85 -2.78 -9.01
N LEU A 50 17.84 -3.31 -7.77
CA LEU A 50 18.73 -2.89 -6.70
C LEU A 50 19.71 -4.02 -6.31
N PRO A 51 20.91 -3.68 -5.81
CA PRO A 51 21.82 -4.67 -5.24
C PRO A 51 21.17 -5.49 -4.11
N PRO A 52 21.68 -6.70 -3.82
CA PRO A 52 21.25 -7.48 -2.67
C PRO A 52 21.33 -6.66 -1.38
N GLY A 53 20.28 -6.74 -0.57
CA GLY A 53 20.14 -6.03 0.69
C GLY A 53 19.76 -4.54 0.58
N CYS A 54 19.53 -4.03 -0.63
CA CYS A 54 19.02 -2.69 -0.86
C CYS A 54 17.53 -2.69 -1.26
N TYR A 55 16.81 -1.66 -0.83
CA TYR A 55 15.39 -1.47 -1.09
C TYR A 55 15.02 0.02 -1.22
N LYS A 56 13.90 0.30 -1.89
CA LYS A 56 13.22 1.61 -1.87
C LYS A 56 11.88 1.46 -1.20
N ILE A 57 11.50 2.42 -0.36
CA ILE A 57 10.16 2.49 0.21
C ILE A 57 9.23 3.08 -0.85
N THR A 58 8.26 2.29 -1.31
CA THR A 58 7.29 2.69 -2.32
C THR A 58 5.98 3.15 -1.70
N ARG A 59 5.75 2.85 -0.43
CA ARG A 59 4.62 3.37 0.35
C ARG A 59 4.91 3.34 1.84
N CYS A 60 4.48 4.37 2.55
CA CYS A 60 4.48 4.43 4.00
C CYS A 60 3.16 5.06 4.45
N ILE A 61 2.39 4.36 5.28
CA ILE A 61 1.10 4.80 5.82
C ILE A 61 1.12 4.50 7.30
N LEU A 62 1.35 5.50 8.15
CA LEU A 62 1.32 5.36 9.61
C LEU A 62 0.10 6.08 10.20
N ASN A 63 -0.43 7.07 9.49
CA ASN A 63 -1.64 7.80 9.85
C ASN A 63 -2.49 8.15 8.60
N GLU A 64 -3.59 8.88 8.80
CA GLU A 64 -4.49 9.29 7.70
C GLU A 64 -3.88 10.36 6.77
N GLU A 65 -2.99 11.22 7.28
CA GLU A 65 -2.30 12.22 6.46
C GLU A 65 -1.31 11.56 5.49
N ASP A 66 -0.61 10.52 5.94
CA ASP A 66 0.28 9.71 5.09
C ASP A 66 -0.48 9.02 3.96
N GLU A 67 -1.74 8.65 4.17
CA GLU A 67 -2.59 8.03 3.14
C GLU A 67 -2.87 9.00 2.00
N LEU A 68 -3.18 10.27 2.33
CA LEU A 68 -3.40 11.32 1.33
C LEU A 68 -2.12 11.62 0.54
N GLN A 69 -0.97 11.67 1.20
CA GLN A 69 0.31 11.84 0.52
C GLN A 69 0.63 10.65 -0.39
N ALA A 70 0.45 9.43 0.10
CA ALA A 70 0.67 8.19 -0.64
C ALA A 70 -0.32 7.97 -1.80
N GLU A 71 -1.43 8.70 -1.88
CA GLU A 71 -2.32 8.72 -3.06
C GLU A 71 -1.87 9.69 -4.16
N SER A 72 -1.05 10.68 -3.80
CA SER A 72 -0.54 11.70 -4.73
C SER A 72 0.80 11.28 -5.36
N ALA A 73 1.61 10.52 -4.63
CA ALA A 73 2.90 10.01 -5.10
C ALA A 73 2.74 8.75 -5.95
N ASP A 74 3.40 8.70 -7.11
CA ASP A 74 3.53 7.48 -7.91
C ASP A 74 5.00 7.01 -7.82
N PRO A 75 5.29 6.02 -6.96
CA PRO A 75 6.67 5.58 -6.70
C PRO A 75 7.33 4.94 -7.94
N TRP A 76 6.55 4.57 -8.95
CA TRP A 76 7.08 3.98 -10.18
C TRP A 76 7.41 5.04 -11.22
N ARG A 77 6.62 6.11 -11.28
CA ARG A 77 6.95 7.29 -12.07
C ARG A 77 8.16 8.02 -11.50
N ASP A 78 8.18 8.16 -10.18
CA ASP A 78 9.19 8.94 -9.44
C ASP A 78 10.34 8.04 -8.95
N TRP A 79 10.49 6.85 -9.55
CA TRP A 79 11.38 5.77 -9.09
C TRP A 79 12.84 6.19 -8.94
N HIS A 80 13.35 7.02 -9.86
CA HIS A 80 14.74 7.46 -9.82
C HIS A 80 15.03 8.45 -8.69
N ASP A 81 14.02 9.21 -8.26
CA ASP A 81 14.14 10.22 -7.22
C ASP A 81 13.94 9.63 -5.81
N LEU A 82 13.32 8.46 -5.71
CA LEU A 82 13.14 7.77 -4.44
C LEU A 82 14.49 7.38 -3.81
N PRO A 83 14.70 7.62 -2.50
CA PRO A 83 15.92 7.20 -1.81
C PRO A 83 16.11 5.69 -1.83
N THR A 84 17.34 5.25 -2.04
CA THR A 84 17.76 3.84 -1.84
C THR A 84 18.28 3.67 -0.43
N TYR A 85 17.75 2.68 0.29
CA TYR A 85 18.22 2.24 1.59
C TYR A 85 18.90 0.87 1.46
N CYS A 86 19.89 0.56 2.29
CA CYS A 86 20.56 -0.74 2.31
C CYS A 86 20.85 -1.22 3.73
N GLY A 87 20.75 -2.53 3.95
CA GLY A 87 20.97 -3.18 5.25
C GLY A 87 19.84 -2.96 6.26
N GLY A 88 20.11 -3.31 7.53
CA GLY A 88 19.13 -3.27 8.61
C GLY A 88 18.02 -4.32 8.48
N PHE A 89 17.02 -4.26 9.36
CA PHE A 89 15.96 -5.27 9.46
C PHE A 89 15.22 -5.58 8.14
N LEU A 90 15.06 -4.58 7.26
CA LEU A 90 14.34 -4.73 5.99
C LEU A 90 15.26 -5.04 4.79
N GLY A 91 16.58 -4.93 4.99
CA GLY A 91 17.61 -5.14 3.99
C GLY A 91 18.43 -6.42 4.20
N GLU A 92 18.03 -7.30 5.13
CA GLU A 92 18.58 -8.67 5.25
C GLU A 92 17.88 -9.67 4.31
#